data_AF-A6FYS8-F1
#
_entry.id   AF-A6FYS8-F1
#
_cell.length_a   1.000
_cell.length_b   1.000
_cell.length_c   1.000
_cell.angle_alpha   90.00
_cell.angle_beta   90.00
_cell.angle_gamma   90.00
#
_symmetry.space_group_name_H-M   'P 1'
#
loop_
_entity.id
_entity.type
_entity.pdbx_description
1 polymer ?
#
loop_
_entity_poly.entity_id
_entity_poly.type
_entity_poly.pdbx_seq_one_letter_code
_entity_poly.pdbx_strand_id
1 'polypeptide(L)'
;MLSLPKLPRRNAFISALVLASLSSLTVACTDDDDPGAEEEVGTEEAGEEEAEEEGEEEGEEAGEESVPACEDTAFVLAGPEAASPEGYAGGLLIERFAHPYMATVAYMPQDGELKVDIQPPAEEAQMALAVEYAEGELRYIVSEPNEAAIEAGAELDCRERLEADVELYVVTDDDLLQEKFDAVIFAEIDPGDESLGDGMIVQPLDLDALTGGLAIASVEPADPDLFEAELALRFSYDEEAQLPAMSGKLGGRAEYHPEEGDDAEASFMDFLLAIW
;
A
#
# COMPACT_ATOMS: atom_id res chain seq x y z
N MET A 1 -16.58 -1.03 -58.74
CA MET A 1 -15.18 -0.95 -58.26
C MET A 1 -15.15 0.13 -57.18
N LEU A 2 -15.00 -0.27 -55.92
CA LEU A 2 -14.92 0.65 -54.78
C LEU A 2 -13.52 0.55 -54.19
N SER A 3 -12.89 1.69 -53.95
CA SER A 3 -11.52 1.77 -53.43
C SER A 3 -11.55 1.81 -51.91
N LEU A 4 -10.89 0.84 -51.26
CA LEU A 4 -10.64 0.89 -49.82
C LEU A 4 -9.44 1.82 -49.52
N PRO A 5 -9.49 2.62 -48.44
CA PRO A 5 -8.37 3.44 -48.01
C PRO A 5 -7.25 2.58 -47.41
N LYS A 6 -5.99 3.04 -47.57
CA LYS A 6 -4.81 2.40 -46.98
C LYS A 6 -4.69 2.78 -45.50
N LEU A 7 -4.58 1.78 -44.63
CA LEU A 7 -4.09 1.97 -43.26
C LEU A 7 -2.57 2.27 -43.26
N PRO A 8 -2.08 3.17 -42.41
CA PRO A 8 -0.65 3.44 -42.26
C PRO A 8 0.05 2.30 -41.50
N ARG A 9 1.23 1.91 -41.97
CA ARG A 9 2.12 1.02 -41.20
C ARG A 9 2.71 1.82 -40.04
N ARG A 10 2.43 1.41 -38.79
CA ARG A 10 3.25 1.83 -37.64
C ARG A 10 4.43 0.87 -37.51
N ASN A 11 5.59 1.43 -37.18
CA ASN A 11 6.87 0.72 -37.17
C ASN A 11 7.02 -0.09 -35.88
N ALA A 12 7.54 -1.31 -36.00
CA ALA A 12 8.16 -1.98 -34.87
C ALA A 12 9.48 -1.27 -34.54
N PHE A 13 9.60 -0.71 -33.34
CA PHE A 13 10.88 -0.36 -32.73
C PHE A 13 11.10 -1.26 -31.53
N ILE A 14 11.79 -2.38 -31.78
CA ILE A 14 12.34 -3.25 -30.75
C ILE A 14 13.65 -2.59 -30.30
N SER A 15 13.63 -1.89 -29.16
CA SER A 15 14.84 -1.41 -28.51
C SER A 15 15.31 -2.45 -27.50
N ALA A 16 16.22 -3.33 -27.95
CA ALA A 16 16.94 -4.19 -27.03
C ALA A 16 17.96 -3.37 -26.25
N LEU A 17 17.92 -3.43 -24.91
CA LEU A 17 18.99 -2.94 -24.05
C LEU A 17 19.59 -4.12 -23.28
N VAL A 18 20.76 -4.58 -23.72
CA VAL A 18 21.59 -5.58 -23.04
C VAL A 18 23.02 -5.05 -23.01
N LEU A 19 23.60 -5.02 -21.81
CA LEU A 19 25.04 -4.91 -21.41
C LEU A 19 25.09 -4.05 -20.12
N ALA A 20 25.12 -4.63 -18.93
CA ALA A 20 26.29 -5.24 -18.27
C ALA A 20 27.44 -4.27 -17.99
N SER A 21 27.76 -4.03 -16.71
CA SER A 21 28.95 -4.61 -16.03
C SER A 21 29.49 -3.79 -14.84
N LEU A 22 30.03 -4.51 -13.83
CA LEU A 22 31.13 -4.13 -12.91
C LEU A 22 30.92 -2.88 -12.01
N SER A 23 31.01 -2.98 -10.67
CA SER A 23 32.25 -3.37 -9.98
C SER A 23 32.04 -3.64 -8.49
N SER A 24 32.75 -4.62 -7.94
CA SER A 24 32.88 -4.83 -6.48
C SER A 24 33.77 -3.75 -5.85
N LEU A 25 33.38 -3.22 -4.69
CA LEU A 25 34.23 -2.36 -3.87
C LEU A 25 34.26 -2.84 -2.43
N THR A 26 35.35 -3.54 -2.09
CA THR A 26 35.73 -3.84 -0.70
C THR A 26 36.22 -2.56 -0.04
N VAL A 27 35.60 -2.15 1.08
CA VAL A 27 36.18 -1.19 2.02
C VAL A 27 36.62 -1.94 3.28
N ALA A 28 37.87 -1.71 3.69
CA ALA A 28 38.51 -2.40 4.79
C ALA A 28 38.26 -1.71 6.14
N CYS A 29 38.36 -2.50 7.21
CA CYS A 29 38.35 -2.02 8.59
C CYS A 29 39.57 -1.13 8.89
N THR A 30 39.37 -0.10 9.70
CA THR A 30 40.44 0.52 10.50
C THR A 30 39.90 0.82 11.89
N ASP A 31 40.40 0.08 12.87
CA ASP A 31 40.41 0.48 14.28
C ASP A 31 41.20 1.80 14.44
N ASP A 32 40.76 2.67 15.35
CA ASP A 32 41.63 3.68 15.97
C ASP A 32 41.22 3.86 17.44
N ASP A 33 42.21 3.98 18.31
CA ASP A 33 42.13 3.82 19.76
C ASP A 33 42.08 5.18 20.53
N ASP A 34 41.95 5.08 21.86
CA ASP A 34 42.53 6.00 22.87
C ASP A 34 41.72 7.29 23.27
N PRO A 35 42.03 7.99 24.40
CA PRO A 35 41.32 7.70 25.66
C PRO A 35 40.89 8.93 26.53
N GLY A 36 40.11 8.65 27.59
CA GLY A 36 40.45 9.07 28.97
C GLY A 36 39.88 10.39 29.57
N ALA A 37 39.14 10.24 30.70
CA ALA A 37 38.98 11.11 31.90
C ALA A 37 37.81 10.52 32.74
N GLU A 38 37.90 10.05 34.00
CA GLU A 38 38.41 10.56 35.30
C GLU A 38 37.51 11.58 36.06
N GLU A 39 37.16 11.22 37.32
CA GLU A 39 36.72 11.97 38.55
C GLU A 39 35.51 12.96 38.50
N GLU A 40 34.66 13.19 39.53
CA GLU A 40 34.43 12.70 40.93
C GLU A 40 32.89 12.55 41.16
N VAL A 41 32.36 11.54 41.89
CA VAL A 41 32.04 11.46 43.34
C VAL A 41 31.01 12.47 43.92
N GLY A 42 29.96 11.94 44.58
CA GLY A 42 29.16 12.61 45.64
C GLY A 42 27.87 13.33 45.18
N THR A 43 26.79 13.43 45.97
CA THR A 43 26.55 12.96 47.36
C THR A 43 25.04 12.76 47.57
N GLU A 44 24.65 11.85 48.48
CA GLU A 44 23.29 11.73 49.02
C GLU A 44 22.90 12.96 49.86
N GLU A 45 21.60 13.23 50.03
CA GLU A 45 20.95 13.60 51.31
C GLU A 45 19.42 13.66 51.08
N ALA A 46 18.65 13.45 52.15
CA ALA A 46 17.20 13.23 52.09
C ALA A 46 16.36 14.50 52.24
N GLY A 47 15.11 14.43 51.78
CA GLY A 47 14.08 15.45 52.00
C GLY A 47 12.69 14.82 51.97
N GLU A 48 12.22 14.35 53.13
CA GLU A 48 10.81 14.04 53.34
C GLU A 48 10.02 15.35 53.48
N GLU A 49 8.97 15.56 52.67
CA GLU A 49 7.86 16.43 53.05
C GLU A 49 6.57 15.89 52.41
N GLU A 50 5.57 15.59 53.23
CA GLU A 50 4.27 15.09 52.81
C GLU A 50 3.42 16.23 52.22
N ALA A 51 2.78 15.97 51.08
CA ALA A 51 1.68 16.78 50.57
C ALA A 51 0.56 15.82 50.13
N GLU A 52 -0.49 15.74 50.94
CA GLU A 52 -1.77 15.15 50.54
C GLU A 52 -2.40 16.07 49.48
N GLU A 53 -2.38 15.67 48.22
CA GLU A 53 -3.25 16.24 47.19
C GLU A 53 -4.14 15.12 46.65
N GLU A 54 -5.45 15.23 46.90
CA GLU A 54 -6.48 14.36 46.35
C GLU A 54 -6.62 14.68 44.84
N GLY A 55 -5.68 14.19 44.04
CA GLY A 55 -5.83 14.11 42.60
C GLY A 55 -6.82 13.00 42.27
N GLU A 56 -7.89 13.35 41.55
CA GLU A 56 -8.82 12.37 41.00
C GLU A 56 -8.02 11.43 40.07
N GLU A 57 -8.07 10.11 40.32
CA GLU A 57 -7.56 9.13 39.37
C GLU A 57 -8.45 9.21 38.12
N GLU A 58 -8.03 10.06 37.17
CA GLU A 58 -8.44 9.98 35.78
C GLU A 58 -8.17 8.53 35.36
N GLY A 59 -9.26 7.77 35.18
CA GLY A 59 -9.15 6.43 34.64
C GLY A 59 -8.52 6.56 33.27
N GLU A 60 -7.33 5.98 33.11
CA GLU A 60 -6.74 5.74 31.81
C GLU A 60 -7.78 4.96 31.01
N GLU A 61 -8.54 5.65 30.16
CA GLU A 61 -9.30 5.02 29.08
C GLU A 61 -8.24 4.45 28.16
N ALA A 62 -7.86 3.19 28.47
CA ALA A 62 -7.02 2.37 27.63
C ALA A 62 -7.68 2.38 26.26
N GLY A 63 -7.07 3.12 25.32
CA GLY A 63 -7.57 3.23 23.96
C GLY A 63 -7.85 1.81 23.47
N GLU A 64 -9.09 1.58 23.02
CA GLU A 64 -9.50 0.25 22.59
C GLU A 64 -8.61 -0.18 21.43
N GLU A 65 -7.57 -0.97 21.73
CA GLU A 65 -6.78 -1.68 20.73
C GLU A 65 -7.78 -2.54 19.97
N SER A 66 -8.11 -2.11 18.76
CA SER A 66 -9.16 -2.72 17.96
C SER A 66 -8.80 -4.17 17.69
N VAL A 67 -9.54 -5.09 18.33
CA VAL A 67 -9.29 -6.52 18.20
C VAL A 67 -9.41 -6.90 16.72
N PRO A 68 -8.36 -7.44 16.10
CA PRO A 68 -8.37 -7.74 14.67
C PRO A 68 -9.45 -8.79 14.37
N ALA A 69 -10.17 -8.56 13.28
CA ALA A 69 -11.27 -9.40 12.82
C ALA A 69 -10.83 -10.87 12.57
N CYS A 70 -9.64 -11.05 12.01
CA CYS A 70 -9.06 -12.33 11.66
C CYS A 70 -7.66 -12.47 12.29
N GLU A 71 -7.29 -13.71 12.63
CA GLU A 71 -5.94 -14.10 13.02
C GLU A 71 -5.24 -14.75 11.82
N ASP A 72 -4.17 -14.13 11.34
CA ASP A 72 -3.44 -14.56 10.14
C ASP A 72 -2.21 -15.41 10.50
N THR A 73 -2.11 -16.60 9.91
CA THR A 73 -0.93 -17.47 9.97
C THR A 73 -0.23 -17.51 8.61
N ALA A 74 0.96 -16.91 8.54
CA ALA A 74 1.76 -16.87 7.31
C ALA A 74 2.67 -18.10 7.13
N PHE A 75 2.57 -18.74 5.97
CA PHE A 75 3.44 -19.81 5.51
C PHE A 75 4.32 -19.32 4.35
N VAL A 76 5.58 -19.02 4.64
CA VAL A 76 6.56 -18.60 3.63
C VAL A 76 6.88 -19.76 2.69
N LEU A 77 6.71 -19.53 1.40
CA LEU A 77 6.96 -20.48 0.32
C LEU A 77 8.41 -20.38 -0.17
N ALA A 78 9.03 -21.50 -0.51
CA ALA A 78 10.44 -21.55 -0.91
C ALA A 78 10.74 -21.00 -2.33
N GLY A 79 9.77 -20.34 -2.96
CA GLY A 79 9.84 -19.79 -4.32
C GLY A 79 8.58 -20.10 -5.16
N PRO A 80 8.48 -19.61 -6.41
CA PRO A 80 7.28 -19.71 -7.24
C PRO A 80 6.78 -21.14 -7.48
N GLU A 81 7.70 -22.11 -7.62
CA GLU A 81 7.40 -23.52 -7.85
C GLU A 81 6.99 -24.28 -6.56
N ALA A 82 7.05 -23.64 -5.38
CA ALA A 82 6.67 -24.24 -4.12
C ALA A 82 5.15 -24.19 -3.93
N ALA A 83 4.57 -25.34 -3.60
CA ALA A 83 3.16 -25.45 -3.24
C ALA A 83 2.93 -25.09 -1.76
N SER A 84 1.81 -24.42 -1.49
CA SER A 84 1.27 -24.23 -0.14
C SER A 84 0.85 -25.57 0.50
N PRO A 85 0.53 -25.61 1.80
CA PRO A 85 -0.03 -26.80 2.45
C PRO A 85 -1.26 -27.40 1.74
N GLU A 86 -2.05 -26.56 1.07
CA GLU A 86 -3.24 -26.96 0.31
C GLU A 86 -2.98 -27.27 -1.18
N GLY A 87 -1.77 -26.99 -1.68
CA GLY A 87 -1.34 -27.36 -3.03
C GLY A 87 -1.25 -26.20 -4.03
N TYR A 88 -1.66 -24.98 -3.66
CA TYR A 88 -1.54 -23.79 -4.50
C TYR A 88 -0.07 -23.41 -4.71
N ALA A 89 0.39 -23.32 -5.95
CA ALA A 89 1.76 -22.91 -6.25
C ALA A 89 1.91 -21.38 -6.10
N GLY A 90 2.93 -20.93 -5.36
CA GLY A 90 3.14 -19.50 -5.09
C GLY A 90 3.28 -18.64 -6.35
N GLY A 91 3.79 -19.22 -7.43
CA GLY A 91 3.94 -18.55 -8.73
C GLY A 91 2.63 -18.18 -9.42
N LEU A 92 1.48 -18.79 -9.06
CA LEU A 92 0.19 -18.49 -9.71
C LEU A 92 -0.21 -17.02 -9.62
N LEU A 93 0.13 -16.36 -8.50
CA LEU A 93 -0.14 -14.94 -8.29
C LEU A 93 0.72 -14.07 -9.24
N ILE A 94 2.01 -14.41 -9.35
CA ILE A 94 2.97 -13.74 -10.23
C ILE A 94 2.59 -13.92 -11.70
N GLU A 95 2.30 -15.15 -12.11
CA GLU A 95 1.94 -15.49 -13.50
C GLU A 95 0.67 -14.79 -13.98
N ARG A 96 -0.25 -14.45 -13.07
CA ARG A 96 -1.54 -13.84 -13.39
C ARG A 96 -1.54 -12.31 -13.34
N PHE A 97 -0.73 -11.71 -12.46
CA PHE A 97 -0.81 -10.27 -12.14
C PHE A 97 0.52 -9.49 -12.19
N ALA A 98 1.69 -10.14 -12.20
CA ALA A 98 2.98 -9.44 -12.30
C ALA A 98 3.29 -9.05 -13.75
N HIS A 99 2.53 -8.09 -14.28
CA HIS A 99 2.52 -7.70 -15.69
C HIS A 99 2.61 -6.18 -15.89
N PRO A 100 2.96 -5.69 -17.09
CA PRO A 100 2.77 -4.31 -17.46
C PRO A 100 1.32 -4.03 -17.86
N TYR A 101 0.74 -2.98 -17.28
CA TYR A 101 -0.60 -2.48 -17.53
C TYR A 101 -0.55 -1.07 -18.15
N MET A 102 -1.57 -0.77 -18.93
CA MET A 102 -1.83 0.57 -19.46
C MET A 102 -3.27 0.90 -19.12
N ALA A 103 -3.49 2.06 -18.50
CA ALA A 103 -4.81 2.52 -18.13
C ALA A 103 -4.95 4.01 -18.39
N THR A 104 -6.20 4.49 -18.43
CA THR A 104 -6.46 5.93 -18.29
C THR A 104 -6.67 6.25 -16.82
N VAL A 105 -6.18 7.40 -16.39
CA VAL A 105 -6.34 7.95 -15.04
C VAL A 105 -7.15 9.23 -15.18
N ALA A 106 -8.32 9.29 -14.55
CA ALA A 106 -9.13 10.51 -14.46
C ALA A 106 -8.90 11.18 -13.10
N TYR A 107 -8.65 12.48 -13.07
CA TYR A 107 -8.51 13.24 -11.83
C TYR A 107 -9.84 13.91 -11.50
N MET A 108 -10.74 13.16 -10.89
CA MET A 108 -12.09 13.66 -10.65
C MET A 108 -12.16 14.63 -9.45
N PRO A 109 -12.86 15.78 -9.59
CA PRO A 109 -13.19 16.62 -8.44
C PRO A 109 -14.10 15.83 -7.49
N GLN A 110 -13.87 16.00 -6.20
CA GLN A 110 -14.55 15.22 -5.18
C GLN A 110 -15.92 15.82 -4.80
N ASP A 111 -16.95 14.98 -4.83
CA ASP A 111 -18.29 15.30 -4.33
C ASP A 111 -18.38 14.84 -2.86
N GLY A 112 -18.03 15.70 -1.91
CA GLY A 112 -17.99 15.39 -0.48
C GLY A 112 -18.01 16.62 0.44
N GLU A 113 -18.07 16.39 1.75
CA GLU A 113 -17.85 17.44 2.76
C GLU A 113 -16.37 17.78 2.89
N LEU A 114 -15.52 16.75 2.85
CA LEU A 114 -14.09 16.86 2.64
C LEU A 114 -13.82 17.23 1.16
N LYS A 115 -12.80 18.05 0.88
CA LYS A 115 -12.29 18.34 -0.47
C LYS A 115 -10.78 18.42 -0.47
N VAL A 116 -10.14 17.76 -1.44
CA VAL A 116 -8.70 17.83 -1.66
C VAL A 116 -8.43 18.53 -3.00
N ASP A 117 -7.82 19.71 -2.98
CA ASP A 117 -7.26 20.31 -4.20
C ASP A 117 -5.91 19.67 -4.49
N ILE A 118 -5.78 18.98 -5.62
CA ILE A 118 -4.46 18.54 -6.13
C ILE A 118 -3.83 19.60 -7.03
N GLN A 119 -2.51 19.70 -7.00
CA GLN A 119 -1.74 20.52 -7.94
C GLN A 119 -0.69 19.69 -8.69
N PRO A 120 -0.40 20.05 -9.96
CA PRO A 120 -1.20 20.94 -10.82
C PRO A 120 -2.56 20.31 -11.19
N PRO A 121 -3.56 21.10 -11.59
CA PRO A 121 -4.86 20.56 -12.01
C PRO A 121 -4.70 19.76 -13.31
N ALA A 122 -5.11 18.49 -13.25
CA ALA A 122 -5.19 17.57 -14.38
C ALA A 122 -6.66 17.16 -14.64
N GLU A 123 -6.96 16.64 -15.84
CA GLU A 123 -8.29 16.16 -16.22
C GLU A 123 -8.25 14.63 -16.40
N GLU A 124 -7.55 14.18 -17.45
CA GLU A 124 -7.28 12.77 -17.72
C GLU A 124 -5.82 12.62 -18.20
N ALA A 125 -5.15 11.55 -17.77
CA ALA A 125 -3.80 11.16 -18.18
C ALA A 125 -3.76 9.68 -18.60
N GLN A 126 -2.71 9.28 -19.32
CA GLN A 126 -2.39 7.87 -19.53
C GLN A 126 -1.40 7.42 -18.47
N MET A 127 -1.66 6.27 -17.86
CA MET A 127 -0.79 5.66 -16.86
C MET A 127 -0.23 4.34 -17.38
N ALA A 128 1.09 4.20 -17.29
CA ALA A 128 1.78 2.92 -17.33
C ALA A 128 2.00 2.45 -15.89
N LEU A 129 1.56 1.23 -15.59
CA LEU A 129 1.94 0.52 -14.37
C LEU A 129 2.77 -0.71 -14.77
N ALA A 130 3.85 -1.00 -14.05
CA ALA A 130 4.46 -2.33 -14.06
C ALA A 130 4.43 -2.92 -12.66
N VAL A 131 3.95 -4.17 -12.56
CA VAL A 131 4.03 -5.00 -11.36
C VAL A 131 5.15 -6.02 -11.61
N GLU A 132 6.28 -5.88 -10.92
CA GLU A 132 7.46 -6.74 -11.14
C GLU A 132 7.78 -7.58 -9.90
N TYR A 133 8.03 -8.87 -10.11
CA TYR A 133 8.54 -9.78 -9.07
C TYR A 133 9.98 -10.16 -9.42
N ALA A 134 10.93 -9.76 -8.56
CA ALA A 134 12.35 -10.04 -8.73
C ALA A 134 12.84 -11.12 -7.75
N GLU A 135 12.90 -10.79 -6.45
CA GLU A 135 13.41 -11.66 -5.38
C GLU A 135 12.59 -11.50 -4.07
N GLY A 136 11.29 -11.21 -4.19
CA GLY A 136 10.37 -10.99 -3.05
C GLY A 136 9.99 -12.27 -2.29
N GLU A 137 9.42 -12.12 -1.08
CA GLU A 137 8.84 -13.25 -0.36
C GLU A 137 7.50 -13.65 -1.00
N LEU A 138 7.22 -14.96 -1.00
CA LEU A 138 5.92 -15.51 -1.36
C LEU A 138 5.31 -16.14 -0.12
N ARG A 139 4.07 -15.79 0.20
CA ARG A 139 3.37 -16.29 1.40
C ARG A 139 2.05 -16.94 0.99
N TYR A 140 1.69 -18.00 1.69
CA TYR A 140 0.30 -18.47 1.79
C TYR A 140 -0.19 -18.11 3.18
N ILE A 141 -1.28 -17.34 3.26
CA ILE A 141 -1.87 -16.92 4.52
C ILE A 141 -3.13 -17.74 4.77
N VAL A 142 -3.19 -18.37 5.94
CA VAL A 142 -4.42 -18.94 6.50
C VAL A 142 -4.98 -17.91 7.46
N SER A 143 -6.22 -17.46 7.24
CA SER A 143 -6.88 -16.44 8.05
C SER A 143 -8.05 -17.06 8.79
N GLU A 144 -7.99 -17.15 10.12
CA GLU A 144 -9.05 -17.72 10.95
C GLU A 144 -9.84 -16.62 11.71
N PRO A 145 -11.15 -16.77 11.96
CA PRO A 145 -11.91 -15.81 12.75
C PRO A 145 -11.39 -15.63 14.18
N ASN A 146 -11.16 -14.38 14.61
CA ASN A 146 -10.71 -14.09 15.98
C ASN A 146 -11.85 -14.31 17.00
N GLU A 147 -11.66 -15.15 18.02
CA GLU A 147 -12.69 -15.46 19.02
C GLU A 147 -13.18 -14.20 19.76
N ALA A 148 -12.29 -13.26 20.09
CA ALA A 148 -12.67 -12.02 20.78
C ALA A 148 -13.43 -11.04 19.85
N ALA A 149 -13.14 -11.02 18.56
CA ALA A 149 -13.94 -10.27 17.58
C ALA A 149 -15.35 -10.89 17.39
N ILE A 150 -15.48 -12.22 17.44
CA ILE A 150 -16.79 -12.91 17.45
C ILE A 150 -17.58 -12.54 18.71
N GLU A 151 -16.94 -12.53 19.89
CA GLU A 151 -17.60 -12.14 21.15
C GLU A 151 -18.03 -10.66 21.15
N ALA A 152 -17.28 -9.78 20.47
CA ALA A 152 -17.66 -8.39 20.20
C ALA A 152 -18.81 -8.24 19.17
N GLY A 153 -19.18 -9.32 18.48
CA GLY A 153 -20.30 -9.36 17.53
C GLY A 153 -19.94 -8.96 16.09
N ALA A 154 -18.66 -9.01 15.72
CA ALA A 154 -18.22 -8.74 14.35
C ALA A 154 -18.75 -9.78 13.35
N GLU A 155 -19.08 -9.33 12.13
CA GLU A 155 -19.30 -10.22 10.98
C GLU A 155 -17.95 -10.42 10.28
N LEU A 156 -17.51 -11.67 10.15
CA LEU A 156 -16.14 -12.04 9.79
C LEU A 156 -16.12 -12.85 8.50
N ASP A 157 -15.46 -12.33 7.46
CA ASP A 157 -15.14 -13.05 6.21
C ASP A 157 -13.61 -13.24 6.12
N CYS A 158 -13.10 -14.15 6.95
CA CYS A 158 -11.67 -14.49 7.00
C CYS A 158 -11.36 -15.51 5.91
N ARG A 159 -10.50 -15.13 4.95
CA ARG A 159 -10.19 -15.91 3.76
C ARG A 159 -8.71 -16.19 3.62
N GLU A 160 -8.41 -17.38 3.13
CA GLU A 160 -7.07 -17.76 2.75
C GLU A 160 -6.65 -17.06 1.46
N ARG A 161 -5.37 -16.73 1.36
CA ARG A 161 -4.82 -15.95 0.23
C ARG A 161 -3.38 -16.31 -0.06
N LEU A 162 -2.96 -16.09 -1.31
CA LEU A 162 -1.55 -15.97 -1.66
C LEU A 162 -1.15 -14.51 -1.59
N GLU A 163 0.07 -14.24 -1.13
CA GLU A 163 0.72 -12.93 -1.18
C GLU A 163 2.10 -13.03 -1.85
N ALA A 164 2.52 -11.94 -2.49
CA ALA A 164 3.87 -11.75 -3.00
C ALA A 164 4.35 -10.33 -2.74
N ASP A 165 5.59 -10.20 -2.26
CA ASP A 165 6.28 -8.91 -2.29
C ASP A 165 6.69 -8.59 -3.74
N VAL A 166 6.29 -7.42 -4.24
CA VAL A 166 6.48 -6.96 -5.62
C VAL A 166 6.96 -5.52 -5.64
N GLU A 167 7.66 -5.14 -6.71
CA GLU A 167 7.97 -3.75 -7.01
C GLU A 167 6.89 -3.20 -7.95
N LEU A 168 6.25 -2.10 -7.54
CA LEU A 168 5.37 -1.30 -8.40
C LEU A 168 6.14 -0.15 -9.02
N TYR A 169 5.92 0.07 -10.31
CA TYR A 169 6.41 1.23 -11.05
C TYR A 169 5.21 1.96 -11.67
N VAL A 170 4.93 3.18 -11.22
CA VAL A 170 3.78 4.00 -11.66
C VAL A 170 4.28 5.20 -12.44
N VAL A 171 3.87 5.36 -13.70
CA VAL A 171 4.23 6.55 -14.50
C VAL A 171 3.00 7.09 -15.25
N THR A 172 2.65 8.35 -15.02
CA THR A 172 1.64 9.07 -15.82
C THR A 172 2.27 9.96 -16.88
N ASP A 173 1.59 10.19 -18.01
CA ASP A 173 2.12 10.98 -19.14
C ASP A 173 2.04 12.51 -18.95
N ASP A 174 1.48 12.94 -17.83
CA ASP A 174 1.50 14.31 -17.30
C ASP A 174 2.63 14.54 -16.26
N ASP A 175 3.47 13.53 -16.02
CA ASP A 175 4.56 13.49 -15.03
C ASP A 175 4.09 13.71 -13.56
N LEU A 176 2.80 13.53 -13.24
CA LEU A 176 2.28 13.71 -11.86
C LEU A 176 2.61 12.55 -10.93
N LEU A 177 2.64 11.32 -11.44
CA LEU A 177 3.16 10.15 -10.75
C LEU A 177 4.36 9.63 -11.54
N GLN A 178 5.51 9.47 -10.87
CA GLN A 178 6.70 8.84 -11.45
C GLN A 178 7.39 7.93 -10.41
N GLU A 179 6.59 7.10 -9.77
CA GLU A 179 6.95 6.47 -8.51
C GLU A 179 7.41 5.02 -8.67
N LYS A 180 8.21 4.60 -7.69
CA LYS A 180 8.54 3.21 -7.45
C LYS A 180 8.24 2.86 -5.99
N PHE A 181 7.46 1.81 -5.76
CA PHE A 181 7.11 1.34 -4.43
C PHE A 181 7.46 -0.15 -4.26
N ASP A 182 7.93 -0.52 -3.08
CA ASP A 182 7.82 -1.90 -2.61
C ASP A 182 6.38 -2.09 -2.11
N ALA A 183 5.69 -3.14 -2.57
CA ALA A 183 4.29 -3.39 -2.26
C ALA A 183 4.01 -4.89 -2.08
N VAL A 184 2.86 -5.24 -1.51
CA VAL A 184 2.35 -6.62 -1.46
C VAL A 184 1.17 -6.74 -2.39
N ILE A 185 1.26 -7.64 -3.37
CA ILE A 185 0.09 -8.12 -4.11
C ILE A 185 -0.46 -9.36 -3.41
N PHE A 186 -1.77 -9.46 -3.28
CA PHE A 186 -2.45 -10.63 -2.75
C PHE A 186 -3.64 -11.05 -3.62
N ALA A 187 -4.04 -12.31 -3.56
CA ALA A 187 -5.31 -12.77 -4.11
C ALA A 187 -5.93 -13.83 -3.19
N GLU A 188 -7.23 -13.68 -2.92
CA GLU A 188 -8.02 -14.66 -2.19
C GLU A 188 -8.13 -15.98 -2.98
N ILE A 189 -8.26 -17.07 -2.23
CA ILE A 189 -8.54 -18.41 -2.74
C ILE A 189 -10.03 -18.71 -2.54
N ASP A 190 -10.75 -19.10 -3.59
CA ASP A 190 -12.15 -19.52 -3.48
C ASP A 190 -12.24 -21.02 -3.10
N PRO A 191 -12.75 -21.38 -1.91
CA PRO A 191 -12.77 -22.76 -1.44
C PRO A 191 -13.71 -23.65 -2.27
N GLY A 192 -13.16 -24.26 -3.32
CA GLY A 192 -13.86 -25.12 -4.26
C GLY A 192 -13.51 -24.88 -5.72
N ASP A 193 -12.77 -23.81 -6.02
CA ASP A 193 -12.11 -23.59 -7.30
C ASP A 193 -10.59 -23.83 -7.18
N GLU A 194 -9.97 -24.29 -8.27
CA GLU A 194 -8.50 -24.36 -8.40
C GLU A 194 -7.93 -23.00 -8.88
N SER A 195 -8.79 -22.01 -9.11
CA SER A 195 -8.43 -20.64 -9.52
C SER A 195 -8.24 -19.67 -8.34
N LEU A 196 -7.40 -18.66 -8.55
CA LEU A 196 -7.33 -17.48 -7.66
C LEU A 196 -8.48 -16.51 -7.97
N GLY A 197 -8.90 -15.75 -6.97
CA GLY A 197 -9.75 -14.58 -7.14
C GLY A 197 -9.03 -13.43 -7.86
N ASP A 198 -9.58 -12.22 -7.72
CA ASP A 198 -8.92 -11.00 -8.20
C ASP A 198 -7.67 -10.69 -7.35
N GLY A 199 -6.62 -10.21 -8.01
CA GLY A 199 -5.44 -9.68 -7.34
C GLY A 199 -5.71 -8.29 -6.79
N MET A 200 -5.11 -7.97 -5.65
CA MET A 200 -5.26 -6.71 -4.94
C MET A 200 -3.90 -6.21 -4.48
N ILE A 201 -3.65 -4.91 -4.60
CA ILE A 201 -2.57 -4.22 -3.89
C ILE A 201 -3.20 -3.07 -3.11
N VAL A 202 -2.81 -2.92 -1.86
CA VAL A 202 -3.22 -1.83 -0.98
C VAL A 202 -1.94 -1.24 -0.40
N GLN A 203 -1.57 -0.05 -0.85
CA GLN A 203 -0.28 0.56 -0.56
C GLN A 203 -0.48 1.92 0.13
N PRO A 204 -0.18 2.05 1.43
CA PRO A 204 -0.10 3.35 2.10
C PRO A 204 0.95 4.24 1.43
N LEU A 205 0.67 5.55 1.37
CA LEU A 205 1.50 6.52 0.68
C LEU A 205 1.81 7.74 1.53
N ASP A 206 3.10 8.02 1.63
CA ASP A 206 3.62 9.31 2.08
C ASP A 206 3.63 10.27 0.88
N LEU A 207 2.72 11.25 0.89
CA LEU A 207 2.57 12.22 -0.19
C LEU A 207 3.73 13.21 -0.26
N ASP A 208 4.45 13.45 0.84
CA ASP A 208 5.65 14.29 0.87
C ASP A 208 6.88 13.56 0.30
N ALA A 209 6.82 12.23 0.21
CA ALA A 209 7.88 11.39 -0.37
C ALA A 209 7.71 11.13 -1.88
N LEU A 210 6.60 11.55 -2.50
CA LEU A 210 6.38 11.38 -3.94
C LEU A 210 7.41 12.18 -4.75
N THR A 211 7.86 11.59 -5.86
CA THR A 211 8.89 12.16 -6.74
C THR A 211 8.33 12.88 -7.96
N GLY A 212 7.09 12.59 -8.34
CA GLY A 212 6.34 13.23 -9.40
C GLY A 212 5.81 14.62 -9.04
N GLY A 213 4.99 15.18 -9.95
CA GLY A 213 4.41 16.50 -9.80
C GLY A 213 3.18 16.61 -8.88
N LEU A 214 2.62 15.49 -8.41
CA LEU A 214 1.41 15.46 -7.59
C LEU A 214 1.67 16.01 -6.17
N ALA A 215 0.92 17.05 -5.78
CA ALA A 215 0.89 17.54 -4.41
C ALA A 215 -0.54 17.86 -3.96
N ILE A 216 -0.84 17.66 -2.67
CA ILE A 216 -2.04 18.23 -2.05
C ILE A 216 -1.78 19.73 -1.80
N ALA A 217 -2.66 20.57 -2.36
CA ALA A 217 -2.61 22.01 -2.21
C ALA A 217 -3.57 22.53 -1.13
N SER A 218 -4.66 21.82 -0.87
CA SER A 218 -5.60 22.12 0.21
C SER A 218 -6.33 20.85 0.67
N VAL A 219 -6.76 20.86 1.92
CA VAL A 219 -7.79 19.98 2.46
C VAL A 219 -8.83 20.90 3.11
N GLU A 220 -10.11 20.78 2.75
CA GLU A 220 -11.23 21.44 3.42
C GLU A 220 -12.15 20.35 4.01
N PRO A 221 -12.47 20.30 5.32
CA PRO A 221 -11.99 21.18 6.39
C PRO A 221 -10.47 21.16 6.55
N ALA A 222 -9.89 22.29 6.93
CA ALA A 222 -8.46 22.40 7.14
C ALA A 222 -8.01 21.66 8.42
N ASP A 223 -6.72 21.33 8.48
CA ASP A 223 -6.03 20.83 9.67
C ASP A 223 -6.67 19.56 10.31
N PRO A 224 -6.77 18.42 9.60
CA PRO A 224 -7.12 17.13 10.20
C PRO A 224 -6.03 16.67 11.19
N ASP A 225 -6.43 15.91 12.22
CA ASP A 225 -5.52 15.34 13.21
C ASP A 225 -4.71 14.17 12.63
N LEU A 226 -5.34 13.40 11.74
CA LEU A 226 -4.72 12.34 10.96
C LEU A 226 -5.09 12.51 9.48
N PHE A 227 -4.10 12.44 8.61
CA PHE A 227 -4.30 12.33 7.17
C PHE A 227 -3.45 11.18 6.63
N GLU A 228 -4.09 10.23 5.96
CA GLU A 228 -3.47 9.06 5.36
C GLU A 228 -3.83 8.99 3.88
N ALA A 229 -2.88 8.66 3.01
CA ALA A 229 -3.14 8.39 1.60
C ALA A 229 -2.85 6.93 1.26
N GLU A 230 -3.53 6.40 0.24
CA GLU A 230 -3.46 4.99 -0.13
C GLU A 230 -3.64 4.81 -1.64
N LEU A 231 -2.84 3.95 -2.26
CA LEU A 231 -3.07 3.41 -3.59
C LEU A 231 -3.67 2.01 -3.48
N ALA A 232 -4.94 1.88 -3.87
CA ALA A 232 -5.65 0.60 -3.94
C ALA A 232 -5.84 0.18 -5.40
N LEU A 233 -5.20 -0.91 -5.80
CA LEU A 233 -5.29 -1.49 -7.15
C LEU A 233 -5.99 -2.86 -7.09
N ARG A 234 -6.84 -3.12 -8.08
CA ARG A 234 -7.51 -4.40 -8.31
C ARG A 234 -7.19 -4.91 -9.70
N PHE A 235 -6.71 -6.14 -9.76
CA PHE A 235 -6.33 -6.85 -10.98
C PHE A 235 -7.31 -8.00 -11.18
N SER A 236 -8.18 -7.90 -12.17
CA SER A 236 -9.06 -8.99 -12.56
C SER A 236 -8.55 -9.67 -13.82
N TYR A 237 -8.99 -10.90 -14.06
CA TYR A 237 -8.63 -11.64 -15.27
C TYR A 237 -9.89 -12.03 -16.03
N ASP A 238 -10.10 -11.44 -17.21
CA ASP A 238 -11.18 -11.82 -18.10
C ASP A 238 -10.78 -13.11 -18.84
N GLU A 239 -11.37 -14.24 -18.45
CA GLU A 239 -11.13 -15.54 -19.07
C GLU A 239 -11.58 -15.61 -20.53
N GLU A 240 -12.62 -14.87 -20.93
CA GLU A 240 -13.13 -14.86 -22.31
C GLU A 240 -12.21 -14.04 -23.23
N ALA A 241 -11.71 -12.91 -22.75
CA ALA A 241 -10.75 -12.08 -23.47
C ALA A 241 -9.30 -12.60 -23.38
N GLN A 242 -8.98 -13.38 -22.35
CA GLN A 242 -7.61 -13.74 -21.92
C GLN A 242 -6.74 -12.52 -21.68
N LEU A 243 -7.32 -11.48 -21.10
CA LEU A 243 -6.66 -10.22 -20.79
C LEU A 243 -6.75 -9.93 -19.29
N PRO A 244 -5.64 -9.56 -18.64
CA PRO A 244 -5.71 -8.99 -17.31
C PRO A 244 -6.28 -7.58 -17.45
N ALA A 245 -7.30 -7.27 -16.66
CA ALA A 245 -7.86 -5.95 -16.50
C ALA A 245 -7.39 -5.37 -15.16
N MET A 246 -7.30 -4.04 -15.09
CA MET A 246 -6.88 -3.34 -13.90
C MET A 246 -7.87 -2.22 -13.63
N SER A 247 -8.26 -2.07 -12.38
CA SER A 247 -8.92 -0.90 -11.86
C SER A 247 -8.32 -0.53 -10.51
N GLY A 248 -8.78 0.56 -9.92
CA GLY A 248 -8.25 1.03 -8.66
C GLY A 248 -8.67 2.45 -8.36
N LYS A 249 -8.02 2.99 -7.32
CA LYS A 249 -8.07 4.36 -6.87
C LYS A 249 -6.73 4.69 -6.19
N LEU A 250 -6.30 5.93 -6.32
CA LEU A 250 -5.44 6.57 -5.35
C LEU A 250 -6.41 7.39 -4.47
N GLY A 251 -6.32 7.31 -3.16
CA GLY A 251 -7.34 7.78 -2.21
C GLY A 251 -6.75 8.23 -0.89
N GLY A 252 -7.60 8.55 0.10
CA GLY A 252 -7.14 8.88 1.44
C GLY A 252 -8.24 8.98 2.50
N ARG A 253 -7.80 9.08 3.75
CA ARG A 253 -8.62 9.23 4.96
C ARG A 253 -8.17 10.48 5.71
N ALA A 254 -9.13 11.25 6.19
CA ALA A 254 -8.89 12.36 7.10
C ALA A 254 -9.74 12.16 8.37
N GLU A 255 -9.13 12.30 9.54
CA GLU A 255 -9.81 12.26 10.84
C GLU A 255 -9.73 13.61 11.53
N TYR A 256 -10.82 13.98 12.20
CA TYR A 256 -10.95 15.19 12.99
C TYR A 256 -11.56 14.80 14.34
N HIS A 257 -10.91 15.14 15.43
CA HIS A 257 -11.52 15.03 16.75
C HIS A 257 -12.66 16.05 16.85
N PRO A 258 -13.80 15.68 17.45
CA PRO A 258 -14.84 16.66 17.73
C PRO A 258 -14.33 17.67 18.75
N GLU A 259 -14.45 18.97 18.46
CA GLU A 259 -14.55 19.96 19.54
C GLU A 259 -15.77 19.57 20.42
N GLU A 260 -15.66 19.72 21.75
CA GLU A 260 -16.67 19.24 22.72
C GLU A 260 -18.12 19.62 22.34
N GLY A 261 -18.86 18.71 21.69
CA GLY A 261 -20.32 18.81 21.54
C GLY A 261 -20.94 18.57 20.17
N ASP A 262 -20.17 18.31 19.10
CA ASP A 262 -20.72 17.91 17.79
C ASP A 262 -20.22 16.51 17.37
N ASP A 263 -21.11 15.69 16.78
CA ASP A 263 -20.80 14.33 16.33
C ASP A 263 -19.92 14.35 15.06
N ALA A 264 -18.59 14.30 15.20
CA ALA A 264 -17.66 14.26 14.08
C ALA A 264 -17.67 12.87 13.41
N GLU A 265 -18.38 12.75 12.28
CA GLU A 265 -18.26 11.56 11.41
C GLU A 265 -16.91 11.58 10.66
N ALA A 266 -16.17 10.47 10.74
CA ALA A 266 -14.98 10.25 9.92
C ALA A 266 -15.37 10.30 8.43
N SER A 267 -14.96 11.35 7.73
CA SER A 267 -15.24 11.52 6.30
C SER A 267 -14.28 10.70 5.46
N PHE A 268 -14.64 9.45 5.20
CA PHE A 268 -14.00 8.61 4.20
C PHE A 268 -14.20 9.21 2.80
N MET A 269 -13.13 9.44 2.05
CA MET A 269 -13.28 9.94 0.69
C MET A 269 -12.23 9.41 -0.27
N ASP A 270 -12.69 8.54 -1.15
CA ASP A 270 -11.97 8.17 -2.36
C ASP A 270 -11.77 9.42 -3.22
N PHE A 271 -10.52 9.80 -3.51
CA PHE A 271 -10.31 10.41 -4.83
C PHE A 271 -10.34 9.30 -5.87
N LEU A 272 -10.90 9.62 -7.03
CA LEU A 272 -11.24 8.60 -8.01
C LEU A 272 -10.27 8.70 -9.19
N LEU A 273 -9.02 8.25 -8.99
CA LEU A 273 -8.22 7.78 -10.13
C LEU A 273 -8.83 6.46 -10.61
N ALA A 274 -9.98 6.55 -11.27
CA ALA A 274 -10.60 5.38 -11.86
C ALA A 274 -9.75 4.91 -13.04
N ILE A 275 -9.05 3.82 -12.77
CA ILE A 275 -8.18 3.10 -13.68
C ILE A 275 -9.05 2.15 -14.51
N TRP A 276 -8.91 2.19 -15.84
CA TRP A 276 -9.62 1.36 -16.82
C TRP A 276 -8.85 1.24 -18.14
#